data_AF-A0A818LZF7-F1
#
_entry.id   AF-A0A818LZF7-F1
#
_cell.length_a   1.000
_cell.length_b   1.000
_cell.length_c   1.000
_cell.angle_alpha   90.00
_cell.angle_beta   90.00
_cell.angle_gamma   90.00
#
_symmetry.space_group_name_H-M   'P 1'
#
loop_
_entity.id
_entity.type
_entity.pdbx_description
1 polymer ?
#
loop_
_entity_poly.entity_id
_entity_poly.type
_entity_poly.pdbx_seq_one_letter_code
_entity_poly.pdbx_strand_id
1 'polypeptide(L)'
;MNIELVPERQYQVFNSVAGRHHHHQPIWQNIKNLLKSCFGTQSDSRLLNRDGSLIDINRLRQNINDKQQSYKKRHITWPYLLNIYSPSMTNSDKKIYQNRARIRYNRLKRTWQERVSQGDSFYVTLADTILKDVRRTDRHIKFFKKKKQILFNIMMTYSVYHPNPGYSQGMTDMLTPIVYVFIDESMSYFAFCSLMNRYMSSLFDQDQIEINRRIRLFNLILHSIDNELWNKINVNEENYLYVYRWLLLDCKREFYRFNHVLRVLELVWINSISPFVISQSITNYRSLFTIFICISILQEDRQIIFSYSNDEDLHKYFFSSSSSSRSHRSTKRILQQAQINYSNYILSQK
;
A
#
# COMPACT_ATOMS: atom_id res chain seq x y z
N MET A 1 -1.94 -45.12 0.66
CA MET A 1 -1.74 -44.44 -0.64
C MET A 1 -0.66 -43.40 -0.39
N ASN A 2 0.58 -43.77 -0.70
CA ASN A 2 1.79 -43.01 -0.36
C ASN A 2 1.87 -41.74 -1.20
N ILE A 3 2.10 -40.61 -0.55
CA ILE A 3 2.42 -39.33 -1.19
C ILE A 3 3.95 -39.27 -1.26
N GLU A 4 4.51 -39.44 -2.45
CA GLU A 4 5.94 -39.25 -2.70
C GLU A 4 6.32 -37.77 -2.57
N LEU A 5 7.32 -37.53 -1.72
CA LEU A 5 8.03 -36.25 -1.60
C LEU A 5 8.93 -36.07 -2.82
N VAL A 6 8.80 -34.93 -3.51
CA VAL A 6 9.66 -34.55 -4.63
C VAL A 6 11.05 -34.15 -4.10
N PRO A 7 12.19 -34.59 -4.69
CA PRO A 7 13.52 -34.44 -4.07
C PRO A 7 14.16 -33.05 -4.22
N GLU A 8 14.94 -32.67 -3.19
CA GLU A 8 15.76 -31.46 -3.03
C GLU A 8 16.95 -31.34 -4.01
N ARG A 9 16.72 -31.21 -5.32
CA ARG A 9 17.82 -30.91 -6.27
C ARG A 9 17.46 -29.83 -7.28
N GLN A 10 17.36 -28.57 -6.84
CA GLN A 10 17.48 -27.39 -7.73
C GLN A 10 18.21 -26.17 -7.11
N TYR A 11 19.00 -26.33 -6.04
CA TYR A 11 19.73 -25.22 -5.38
C TYR A 11 21.21 -25.06 -5.81
N GLN A 12 21.65 -25.61 -6.94
CA GLN A 12 23.04 -25.49 -7.40
C GLN A 12 23.16 -24.96 -8.84
N VAL A 13 22.73 -23.71 -9.09
CA VAL A 13 23.20 -22.94 -10.27
C VAL A 13 23.27 -21.45 -9.92
N PHE A 14 24.05 -21.04 -8.91
CA PHE A 14 24.39 -19.62 -8.70
C PHE A 14 25.78 -19.38 -8.04
N ASN A 15 26.71 -20.33 -8.20
CA ASN A 15 28.09 -20.15 -7.74
C ASN A 15 29.06 -20.41 -8.89
N SER A 16 29.28 -19.42 -9.76
CA SER A 16 30.50 -19.36 -10.61
C SER A 16 30.69 -18.06 -11.38
N VAL A 17 30.50 -16.88 -10.76
CA VAL A 17 31.16 -15.65 -11.29
C VAL A 17 31.53 -14.72 -10.13
N ALA A 18 32.48 -15.15 -9.29
CA ALA A 18 33.19 -14.26 -8.39
C ALA A 18 34.67 -14.30 -8.77
N GLY A 19 35.08 -13.41 -9.66
CA GLY A 19 36.48 -13.29 -10.06
C GLY A 19 36.67 -12.36 -11.24
N ARG A 20 36.84 -11.05 -10.97
CA ARG A 20 37.86 -10.16 -11.55
C ARG A 20 37.55 -8.70 -11.19
N HIS A 21 38.50 -8.07 -10.52
CA HIS A 21 38.55 -6.63 -10.29
C HIS A 21 38.73 -5.91 -11.64
N HIS A 22 37.75 -5.11 -12.05
CA HIS A 22 37.96 -4.02 -13.00
C HIS A 22 37.19 -2.78 -12.56
N HIS A 23 37.89 -1.65 -12.59
CA HIS A 23 37.38 -0.30 -12.37
C HIS A 23 36.24 0.01 -13.35
N HIS A 24 35.00 -0.28 -12.96
CA HIS A 24 33.83 0.30 -13.62
C HIS A 24 33.48 1.61 -12.91
N GLN A 25 33.45 2.71 -13.67
CA GLN A 25 32.67 3.87 -13.27
C GLN A 25 31.29 3.39 -12.82
N PRO A 26 30.78 3.90 -11.69
CA PRO A 26 29.71 3.22 -11.00
C PRO A 26 28.49 3.16 -11.92
N ILE A 27 28.01 1.94 -12.17
CA ILE A 27 26.73 1.61 -12.82
C ILE A 27 25.60 2.53 -12.32
N TRP A 28 25.70 3.01 -11.07
CA TRP A 28 24.88 4.04 -10.44
C TRP A 28 24.75 5.37 -11.21
N GLN A 29 25.80 5.87 -11.86
CA GLN A 29 25.76 7.12 -12.64
C GLN A 29 24.95 6.91 -13.93
N ASN A 30 25.14 5.77 -14.59
CA ASN A 30 24.41 5.40 -15.79
C ASN A 30 22.93 5.10 -15.50
N ILE A 31 22.61 4.46 -14.36
CA ILE A 31 21.23 4.26 -13.89
C ILE A 31 20.57 5.59 -13.54
N LYS A 32 21.26 6.53 -12.85
CA LYS A 32 20.72 7.87 -12.60
C LYS A 32 20.41 8.62 -13.89
N ASN A 33 21.24 8.46 -14.92
CA ASN A 33 21.05 9.09 -16.22
C ASN A 33 19.93 8.42 -17.03
N LEU A 34 19.78 7.09 -16.96
CA LEU A 34 18.66 6.34 -17.54
C LEU A 34 17.32 6.64 -16.86
N LEU A 35 17.30 6.74 -15.54
CA LEU A 35 16.10 7.19 -14.81
C LEU A 35 15.80 8.66 -15.14
N LYS A 36 16.82 9.53 -15.23
CA LYS A 36 16.62 10.90 -15.71
C LYS A 36 16.15 10.97 -17.16
N SER A 37 16.52 10.06 -18.06
CA SER A 37 16.07 10.09 -19.46
C SER A 37 14.69 9.45 -19.65
N CYS A 38 14.32 8.45 -18.84
CA CYS A 38 12.98 7.88 -18.82
C CYS A 38 11.94 8.78 -18.12
N PHE A 39 12.37 9.67 -17.22
CA PHE A 39 11.50 10.52 -16.41
C PHE A 39 11.79 12.03 -16.58
N GLY A 40 12.66 12.42 -17.52
CA GLY A 40 13.09 13.80 -17.70
C GLY A 40 12.71 14.35 -19.06
N THR A 41 11.57 15.02 -19.10
CA THR A 41 11.38 16.28 -19.83
C THR A 41 10.63 17.21 -18.88
N GLN A 42 10.77 18.53 -19.02
CA GLN A 42 9.99 19.50 -18.25
C GLN A 42 8.49 19.17 -18.41
N SER A 43 7.93 18.43 -17.46
CA SER A 43 6.53 18.01 -17.56
C SER A 43 5.69 19.23 -17.22
N ASP A 44 4.99 19.74 -18.24
CA ASP A 44 3.95 20.72 -18.01
C ASP A 44 3.02 20.17 -16.93
N SER A 45 2.93 20.93 -15.83
CA SER A 45 2.36 20.49 -14.56
C SER A 45 0.86 20.21 -14.62
N ARG A 46 0.24 20.55 -15.76
CA ARG A 46 -1.18 20.40 -16.01
C ARG A 46 -1.56 18.94 -16.19
N LEU A 47 -2.46 18.45 -15.33
CA LEU A 47 -2.97 17.07 -15.40
C LEU A 47 -4.28 16.94 -16.19
N LEU A 48 -5.06 18.02 -16.27
CA LEU A 48 -6.43 17.99 -16.79
C LEU A 48 -6.61 18.92 -17.99
N ASN A 49 -7.45 18.50 -18.94
CA ASN A 49 -7.97 19.31 -20.03
C ASN A 49 -8.88 20.45 -19.51
N ARG A 50 -9.29 21.38 -20.39
CA ARG A 50 -10.12 22.54 -19.98
C ARG A 50 -11.50 22.11 -19.49
N ASP A 51 -12.04 21.05 -20.08
CA ASP A 51 -13.31 20.40 -19.69
C ASP A 51 -13.20 19.60 -18.38
N GLY A 52 -12.00 19.36 -17.87
CA GLY A 52 -11.70 18.59 -16.67
C GLY A 52 -11.34 17.12 -16.91
N SER A 53 -11.32 16.60 -18.14
CA SER A 53 -10.86 15.23 -18.42
C SER A 53 -9.35 15.09 -18.16
N LEU A 54 -8.87 13.87 -17.88
CA LEU A 54 -7.45 13.59 -17.68
C LEU A 54 -6.73 13.64 -19.03
N ILE A 55 -5.63 14.40 -19.12
CA ILE A 55 -4.86 14.51 -20.36
C ILE A 55 -4.26 13.15 -20.75
N ASP A 56 -3.54 12.54 -19.82
CA ASP A 56 -2.85 11.27 -20.05
C ASP A 56 -2.56 10.59 -18.69
N ILE A 57 -2.82 9.28 -18.65
CA ILE A 57 -2.51 8.44 -17.49
C ILE A 57 -1.00 8.33 -17.25
N ASN A 58 -0.17 8.37 -18.29
CA ASN A 58 1.28 8.34 -18.13
C ASN A 58 1.80 9.64 -17.52
N ARG A 59 1.21 10.78 -17.90
CA ARG A 59 1.50 12.06 -17.25
C ARG A 59 1.10 12.07 -15.77
N LEU A 60 -0.05 11.47 -15.42
CA LEU A 60 -0.43 11.26 -14.02
C LEU A 60 0.63 10.42 -13.28
N ARG A 61 1.07 9.31 -13.89
CA ARG A 61 2.12 8.43 -13.34
C ARG A 61 3.41 9.19 -13.10
N GLN A 62 3.93 9.90 -14.10
CA GLN A 62 5.14 10.72 -13.98
C GLN A 62 5.00 11.75 -12.86
N ASN A 63 3.89 12.49 -12.83
CA ASN A 63 3.68 13.52 -11.81
C ASN A 63 3.74 12.96 -10.39
N ILE A 64 3.13 11.79 -10.18
CA ILE A 64 3.16 11.09 -8.90
C ILE A 64 4.57 10.55 -8.63
N ASN A 65 5.24 9.92 -9.58
CA ASN A 65 6.57 9.36 -9.35
C ASN A 65 7.62 10.43 -9.01
N ASP A 66 7.62 11.55 -9.73
CA ASP A 66 8.68 12.57 -9.62
C ASP A 66 8.67 13.30 -8.28
N LYS A 67 7.48 13.62 -7.76
CA LYS A 67 7.35 14.53 -6.60
C LYS A 67 6.22 14.12 -5.68
N GLN A 68 6.45 14.35 -4.38
CA GLN A 68 5.41 14.26 -3.38
C GLN A 68 4.28 15.23 -3.71
N GLN A 69 3.06 14.72 -3.73
CA GLN A 69 1.88 15.52 -4.04
C GLN A 69 1.53 16.46 -2.89
N SER A 70 1.12 17.69 -3.22
CA SER A 70 0.50 18.57 -2.25
C SER A 70 -0.90 18.06 -1.89
N TYR A 71 -1.42 18.48 -0.74
CA TYR A 71 -2.78 18.10 -0.32
C TYR A 71 -3.83 18.41 -1.42
N LYS A 72 -3.78 19.61 -2.00
CA LYS A 72 -4.68 20.02 -3.10
C LYS A 72 -4.55 19.13 -4.34
N LYS A 73 -3.34 18.69 -4.69
CA LYS A 73 -3.15 17.79 -5.83
C LYS A 73 -3.72 16.39 -5.58
N ARG A 74 -3.70 15.90 -4.34
CA ARG A 74 -4.31 14.59 -4.00
C ARG A 74 -5.80 14.54 -4.31
N HIS A 75 -6.52 15.63 -4.06
CA HIS A 75 -7.94 15.76 -4.44
C HIS A 75 -8.20 15.57 -5.94
N ILE A 76 -7.19 15.87 -6.77
CA ILE A 76 -7.26 15.70 -8.22
C ILE A 76 -6.80 14.29 -8.62
N THR A 77 -5.71 13.80 -8.05
CA THR A 77 -5.03 12.56 -8.52
C THR A 77 -5.63 11.28 -7.93
N TRP A 78 -6.03 11.29 -6.66
CA TRP A 78 -6.51 10.08 -5.97
C TRP A 78 -7.80 9.49 -6.55
N PRO A 79 -8.77 10.29 -7.05
CA PRO A 79 -9.91 9.73 -7.76
C PRO A 79 -9.52 8.85 -8.95
N TYR A 80 -8.42 9.16 -9.66
CA TYR A 80 -7.92 8.31 -10.75
C TYR A 80 -7.12 7.11 -10.22
N LEU A 81 -6.27 7.32 -9.20
CA LEU A 81 -5.50 6.23 -8.55
C LEU A 81 -6.39 5.12 -7.99
N LEU A 82 -7.56 5.50 -7.49
CA LEU A 82 -8.54 4.60 -6.87
C LEU A 82 -9.67 4.25 -7.84
N ASN A 83 -9.51 4.47 -9.14
CA ASN A 83 -10.47 4.09 -10.18
C ASN A 83 -11.91 4.60 -9.92
N ILE A 84 -12.04 5.80 -9.37
CA ILE A 84 -13.32 6.48 -9.14
C ILE A 84 -13.72 7.30 -10.36
N TYR A 85 -12.74 7.96 -10.99
CA TYR A 85 -12.94 8.66 -12.25
C TYR A 85 -12.23 7.93 -13.39
N SER A 86 -12.97 7.73 -14.48
CA SER A 86 -12.37 7.38 -15.78
C SER A 86 -11.60 8.60 -16.33
N PRO A 87 -10.49 8.39 -17.06
CA PRO A 87 -9.75 9.46 -17.72
C PRO A 87 -10.61 10.40 -18.57
N SER A 88 -11.66 9.88 -19.22
CA SER A 88 -12.54 10.65 -20.10
C SER A 88 -13.56 11.55 -19.38
N MET A 89 -13.72 11.43 -18.05
CA MET A 89 -14.77 12.18 -17.33
C MET A 89 -14.49 13.67 -17.26
N THR A 90 -15.43 14.47 -17.75
CA THR A 90 -15.41 15.94 -17.65
C THR A 90 -15.82 16.42 -16.25
N ASN A 91 -15.70 17.72 -15.98
CA ASN A 91 -16.20 18.34 -14.75
C ASN A 91 -17.72 18.14 -14.57
N SER A 92 -18.48 18.12 -15.67
CA SER A 92 -19.93 17.85 -15.63
C SER A 92 -20.20 16.40 -15.19
N ASP A 93 -19.51 15.43 -15.80
CA ASP A 93 -19.64 14.01 -15.47
C ASP A 93 -19.26 13.73 -14.02
N LYS A 94 -18.18 14.37 -13.54
CA LYS A 94 -17.73 14.26 -12.14
C LYS A 94 -18.79 14.76 -11.17
N LYS A 95 -19.44 15.89 -11.46
CA LYS A 95 -20.52 16.44 -10.62
C LYS A 95 -21.74 15.50 -10.60
N ILE A 96 -22.11 14.95 -11.75
CA ILE A 96 -23.19 13.96 -11.86
C ILE A 96 -22.85 12.71 -11.03
N TYR A 97 -21.62 12.20 -11.16
CA TYR A 97 -21.13 11.05 -10.40
C TYR A 97 -21.20 11.31 -8.89
N GLN A 98 -20.69 12.45 -8.42
CA GLN A 98 -20.70 12.83 -7.00
C GLN A 98 -22.13 12.87 -6.44
N ASN A 99 -23.08 13.45 -7.18
CA ASN A 99 -24.48 13.48 -6.77
C ASN A 99 -25.09 12.08 -6.66
N ARG A 100 -24.85 11.23 -7.67
CA ARG A 100 -25.32 9.83 -7.67
C ARG A 100 -24.69 9.03 -6.54
N ALA A 101 -23.39 9.20 -6.31
CA ALA A 101 -22.64 8.58 -5.21
C ALA A 101 -23.25 8.98 -3.86
N ARG A 102 -23.51 10.27 -3.63
CA ARG A 102 -24.12 10.75 -2.39
C ARG A 102 -25.50 10.16 -2.13
N ILE A 103 -26.38 10.15 -3.14
CA ILE A 103 -27.73 9.57 -3.03
C ILE A 103 -27.63 8.08 -2.72
N ARG A 104 -26.81 7.33 -3.47
CA ARG A 104 -26.63 5.90 -3.28
C ARG A 104 -26.09 5.59 -1.89
N TYR A 105 -25.01 6.26 -1.48
CA TYR A 105 -24.39 6.05 -0.18
C TYR A 105 -25.37 6.31 0.98
N ASN A 106 -26.12 7.41 0.92
CA ASN A 106 -27.09 7.73 1.98
C ASN A 106 -28.20 6.68 2.08
N ARG A 107 -28.65 6.10 0.96
CA ARG A 107 -29.61 4.99 0.97
C ARG A 107 -29.03 3.76 1.66
N LEU A 108 -27.80 3.36 1.30
CA LEU A 108 -27.12 2.21 1.90
C LEU A 108 -26.92 2.42 3.42
N LYS A 109 -26.51 3.62 3.80
CA LYS A 109 -26.28 3.99 5.19
C LYS A 109 -27.55 3.92 6.03
N ARG A 110 -28.67 4.41 5.49
CA ARG A 110 -29.96 4.42 6.20
C ARG A 110 -30.40 3.01 6.59
N THR A 111 -30.18 2.02 5.74
CA THR A 111 -30.58 0.63 5.98
C THR A 111 -30.03 0.08 7.29
N TRP A 112 -28.73 0.23 7.57
CA TRP A 112 -28.17 -0.27 8.83
C TRP A 112 -28.51 0.64 10.01
N GLN A 113 -28.69 1.94 9.79
CA GLN A 113 -29.10 2.87 10.86
C GLN A 113 -30.48 2.51 11.42
N GLU A 114 -31.43 2.17 10.55
CA GLU A 114 -32.77 1.72 10.93
C GLU A 114 -32.68 0.40 11.72
N ARG A 115 -31.89 -0.57 11.26
CA ARG A 115 -31.71 -1.85 11.96
C ARG A 115 -31.08 -1.70 13.34
N VAL A 116 -30.06 -0.86 13.48
CA VAL A 116 -29.47 -0.52 14.79
C VAL A 116 -30.51 0.14 15.70
N SER A 117 -31.33 1.06 15.18
CA SER A 117 -32.38 1.73 15.98
C SER A 117 -33.48 0.78 16.46
N GLN A 118 -33.73 -0.30 15.71
CA GLN A 118 -34.67 -1.37 16.07
C GLN A 118 -34.07 -2.39 17.05
N GLY A 119 -32.79 -2.26 17.42
CA GLY A 119 -32.12 -3.19 18.32
C GLY A 119 -31.73 -4.52 17.65
N ASP A 120 -31.56 -4.56 16.33
CA ASP A 120 -31.12 -5.77 15.62
C ASP A 120 -29.71 -6.18 16.09
N SER A 121 -29.64 -7.33 16.77
CA SER A 121 -28.45 -7.83 17.46
C SER A 121 -27.22 -7.93 16.56
N PHE A 122 -27.40 -8.33 15.29
CA PHE A 122 -26.29 -8.44 14.35
C PHE A 122 -25.65 -7.07 14.08
N TYR A 123 -26.48 -6.06 13.78
CA TYR A 123 -26.00 -4.72 13.45
C TYR A 123 -25.41 -4.00 14.67
N VAL A 124 -26.00 -4.21 15.85
CA VAL A 124 -25.48 -3.65 17.11
C VAL A 124 -24.10 -4.23 17.44
N THR A 125 -23.95 -5.56 17.35
CA THR A 125 -22.65 -6.23 17.61
C THR A 125 -21.58 -5.81 16.61
N LEU A 126 -21.95 -5.68 15.33
CA LEU A 126 -21.05 -5.18 14.28
C LEU A 126 -20.64 -3.73 14.57
N ALA A 127 -21.59 -2.88 14.96
CA ALA A 127 -21.32 -1.48 15.30
C ALA A 127 -20.33 -1.37 16.47
N ASP A 128 -20.50 -2.16 17.53
CA ASP A 128 -19.60 -2.16 18.68
C ASP A 128 -18.18 -2.58 18.30
N THR A 129 -18.06 -3.61 17.46
CA THR A 129 -16.76 -4.09 16.96
C THR A 129 -16.04 -3.00 16.16
N ILE A 130 -16.75 -2.35 15.24
CA ILE A 130 -16.19 -1.27 14.42
C ILE A 130 -15.84 -0.05 15.28
N LEU A 131 -16.67 0.31 16.27
CA LEU A 131 -16.44 1.45 17.15
C LEU A 131 -15.17 1.28 17.98
N LYS A 132 -14.89 0.08 18.49
CA LYS A 132 -13.64 -0.22 19.20
C LYS A 132 -12.42 0.13 18.34
N ASP A 133 -12.44 -0.27 17.08
CA ASP A 133 -11.35 -0.01 16.14
C ASP A 133 -11.24 1.45 15.71
N VAL A 134 -12.37 2.11 15.40
CA VAL A 134 -12.39 3.53 15.07
C VAL A 134 -11.87 4.39 16.23
N ARG A 135 -12.11 3.99 17.48
CA ARG A 135 -11.64 4.74 18.67
C ARG A 135 -10.10 4.72 18.79
N ARG A 136 -9.46 3.60 18.45
CA ARG A 136 -8.00 3.42 18.54
C ARG A 136 -7.23 3.89 17.31
N THR A 137 -7.84 3.88 16.13
CA THR A 137 -7.16 4.22 14.86
C THR A 137 -6.79 5.70 14.78
N ASP A 138 -5.50 5.97 14.54
CA ASP A 138 -4.91 7.27 14.25
C ASP A 138 -5.33 8.42 15.18
N ARG A 139 -5.64 8.10 16.44
CA ARG A 139 -6.12 9.03 17.47
C ARG A 139 -5.17 10.21 17.75
N HIS A 140 -3.89 10.05 17.43
CA HIS A 140 -2.86 11.09 17.57
C HIS A 140 -2.97 12.18 16.49
N ILE A 141 -3.66 11.91 15.38
CA ILE A 141 -3.84 12.87 14.28
C ILE A 141 -5.09 13.72 14.55
N LYS A 142 -4.89 15.04 14.68
CA LYS A 142 -5.95 16.02 15.00
C LYS A 142 -7.17 15.94 14.07
N PHE A 143 -6.94 15.64 12.78
CA PHE A 143 -8.00 15.48 11.79
C PHE A 143 -9.02 14.40 12.18
N PHE A 144 -8.55 13.21 12.59
CA PHE A 144 -9.45 12.10 12.89
C PHE A 144 -10.24 12.27 14.19
N LYS A 145 -9.78 13.13 15.12
CA LYS A 145 -10.56 13.47 16.33
C LYS A 145 -11.96 13.99 15.98
N LYS A 146 -12.11 14.75 14.89
CA LYS A 146 -13.39 15.30 14.42
C LYS A 146 -14.07 14.48 13.32
N LYS A 147 -13.45 13.37 12.87
CA LYS A 147 -13.90 12.60 11.71
C LYS A 147 -14.17 11.12 12.02
N LYS A 148 -14.17 10.73 13.31
CA LYS A 148 -14.51 9.37 13.76
C LYS A 148 -15.87 8.89 13.25
N GLN A 149 -16.87 9.77 13.22
CA GLN A 149 -18.19 9.40 12.74
C GLN A 149 -18.17 9.01 11.24
N ILE A 150 -17.39 9.72 10.42
CA ILE A 150 -17.23 9.40 9.00
C ILE A 150 -16.58 8.01 8.85
N LEU A 151 -15.52 7.73 9.62
CA LEU A 151 -14.87 6.41 9.62
C LEU A 151 -15.85 5.30 10.00
N PHE A 152 -16.61 5.49 11.08
CA PHE A 152 -17.62 4.53 11.53
C PHE A 152 -18.70 4.30 10.47
N ASN A 153 -19.29 5.37 9.92
CA ASN A 153 -20.36 5.25 8.94
C ASN A 153 -19.91 4.50 7.69
N ILE A 154 -18.71 4.79 7.18
CA ILE A 154 -18.17 4.12 6.00
C ILE A 154 -17.90 2.64 6.30
N MET A 155 -17.29 2.31 7.44
CA MET A 155 -17.02 0.93 7.81
C MET A 155 -18.30 0.13 8.01
N MET A 156 -19.29 0.66 8.73
CA MET A 156 -20.60 0.02 8.87
C MET A 156 -21.24 -0.23 7.51
N THR A 157 -21.28 0.79 6.66
CA THR A 157 -21.88 0.67 5.32
C THR A 157 -21.10 -0.30 4.45
N TYR A 158 -19.77 -0.37 4.57
CA TYR A 158 -18.99 -1.35 3.81
C TYR A 158 -19.28 -2.77 4.28
N SER A 159 -19.18 -3.04 5.58
CA SER A 159 -19.30 -4.37 6.16
C SER A 159 -20.68 -4.99 6.00
N VAL A 160 -21.74 -4.19 6.01
CA VAL A 160 -23.12 -4.65 5.75
C VAL A 160 -23.32 -5.07 4.30
N TYR A 161 -22.72 -4.35 3.34
CA TYR A 161 -22.93 -4.59 1.91
C TYR A 161 -21.85 -5.47 1.26
N HIS A 162 -20.80 -5.82 1.99
CA HIS A 162 -19.71 -6.71 1.55
C HIS A 162 -19.44 -7.75 2.65
N PRO A 163 -20.42 -8.64 2.97
CA PRO A 163 -20.37 -9.54 4.12
C PRO A 163 -19.29 -10.62 4.03
N ASN A 164 -18.74 -10.86 2.84
CA ASN A 164 -17.60 -11.75 2.63
C ASN A 164 -16.43 -10.89 2.14
N PRO A 165 -15.49 -10.53 3.02
CA PRO A 165 -15.26 -11.00 4.40
C PRO A 165 -16.01 -10.24 5.51
N GLY A 166 -16.76 -9.18 5.19
CA GLY A 166 -17.40 -8.32 6.18
C GLY A 166 -16.42 -7.31 6.76
N TYR A 167 -16.38 -7.21 8.09
CA TYR A 167 -15.41 -6.38 8.80
C TYR A 167 -14.22 -7.23 9.24
N SER A 168 -12.99 -6.78 8.94
CA SER A 168 -11.80 -7.34 9.58
C SER A 168 -10.88 -6.26 10.11
N GLN A 169 -10.12 -6.64 11.13
CA GLN A 169 -9.16 -5.76 11.78
C GLN A 169 -8.12 -5.24 10.77
N GLY A 170 -7.88 -3.93 10.77
CA GLY A 170 -6.97 -3.26 9.82
C GLY A 170 -7.66 -2.57 8.64
N MET A 171 -8.95 -2.82 8.40
CA MET A 171 -9.71 -2.10 7.38
C MET A 171 -9.85 -0.60 7.69
N THR A 172 -10.05 -0.25 8.96
CA THR A 172 -10.08 1.16 9.41
C THR A 172 -8.75 1.86 9.12
N ASP A 173 -7.64 1.15 9.23
CA ASP A 173 -6.31 1.66 8.91
C ASP A 173 -6.21 2.07 7.44
N MET A 174 -6.70 1.24 6.54
CA MET A 174 -6.72 1.51 5.09
C MET A 174 -7.72 2.60 4.70
N LEU A 175 -8.79 2.80 5.48
CA LEU A 175 -9.77 3.84 5.23
C LEU A 175 -9.25 5.26 5.56
N THR A 176 -8.48 5.40 6.63
CA THR A 176 -8.06 6.74 7.11
C THR A 176 -7.39 7.63 6.05
N PRO A 177 -6.47 7.17 5.18
CA PRO A 177 -5.82 8.03 4.20
C PRO A 177 -6.83 8.51 3.15
N ILE A 178 -7.80 7.66 2.80
CA ILE A 178 -8.89 7.99 1.87
C ILE A 178 -9.75 9.09 2.45
N VAL A 179 -10.25 8.93 3.68
CA VAL A 179 -11.09 9.97 4.34
C VAL A 179 -10.31 11.27 4.53
N TYR A 180 -9.01 11.20 4.81
CA TYR A 180 -8.16 12.38 4.91
C TYR A 180 -8.07 13.18 3.61
N VAL A 181 -7.92 12.48 2.48
CA VAL A 181 -7.86 13.13 1.17
C VAL A 181 -9.23 13.54 0.70
N PHE A 182 -10.20 12.64 0.60
CA PHE A 182 -11.50 12.94 -0.02
C PHE A 182 -12.36 13.87 0.83
N ILE A 183 -12.31 13.76 2.16
CA ILE A 183 -13.15 14.45 3.16
C ILE A 183 -14.64 14.13 3.07
N ASP A 184 -15.20 14.08 1.85
CA ASP A 184 -16.57 13.69 1.56
C ASP A 184 -16.79 12.20 1.89
N GLU A 185 -17.81 11.94 2.71
CA GLU A 185 -18.11 10.60 3.24
C GLU A 185 -18.51 9.62 2.13
N SER A 186 -19.32 10.08 1.16
CA SER A 186 -19.81 9.23 0.08
C SER A 186 -18.71 8.85 -0.91
N MET A 187 -17.90 9.82 -1.33
CA MET A 187 -16.75 9.58 -2.22
C MET A 187 -15.69 8.73 -1.52
N SER A 188 -15.46 8.94 -0.23
CA SER A 188 -14.56 8.11 0.57
C SER A 188 -15.03 6.65 0.63
N TYR A 189 -16.34 6.41 0.74
CA TYR A 189 -16.91 5.06 0.69
C TYR A 189 -16.63 4.36 -0.63
N PHE A 190 -16.93 4.98 -1.78
CA PHE A 190 -16.69 4.34 -3.08
C PHE A 190 -15.19 4.17 -3.36
N ALA A 191 -14.36 5.13 -2.97
CA ALA A 191 -12.90 5.01 -3.02
C ALA A 191 -12.39 3.83 -2.18
N PHE A 192 -12.98 3.61 -1.01
CA PHE A 192 -12.67 2.47 -0.15
C PHE A 192 -13.14 1.14 -0.77
N CYS A 193 -14.35 1.08 -1.34
CA CYS A 193 -14.82 -0.11 -2.07
C CYS A 193 -13.87 -0.49 -3.21
N SER A 194 -13.43 0.49 -4.00
CA SER A 194 -12.48 0.25 -5.09
C SER A 194 -11.11 -0.26 -4.60
N LEU A 195 -10.60 0.33 -3.50
CA LEU A 195 -9.37 -0.16 -2.86
C LEU A 195 -9.53 -1.59 -2.35
N MET A 196 -10.66 -1.90 -1.70
CA MET A 196 -10.93 -3.24 -1.18
C MET A 196 -11.06 -4.27 -2.31
N ASN A 197 -11.72 -3.94 -3.42
CA ASN A 197 -11.78 -4.82 -4.60
C ASN A 197 -10.38 -5.18 -5.11
N ARG A 198 -9.43 -4.23 -5.10
CA ARG A 198 -8.03 -4.49 -5.46
C ARG A 198 -7.34 -5.44 -4.48
N TYR A 199 -7.78 -5.47 -3.22
CA TYR A 199 -7.10 -6.15 -2.12
C TYR A 199 -7.79 -7.44 -1.64
N MET A 200 -9.03 -7.70 -2.08
CA MET A 200 -9.88 -8.83 -1.63
C MET A 200 -9.13 -10.16 -1.60
N SER A 201 -8.48 -10.53 -2.71
CA SER A 201 -7.71 -11.78 -2.86
C SER A 201 -6.48 -11.88 -1.96
N SER A 202 -5.98 -10.77 -1.42
CA SER A 202 -4.73 -10.71 -0.64
C SER A 202 -4.94 -10.48 0.86
N LEU A 203 -5.98 -9.77 1.23
CA LEU A 203 -6.24 -9.35 2.62
C LEU A 203 -7.15 -10.33 3.38
N PHE A 204 -7.99 -11.09 2.66
CA PHE A 204 -9.10 -11.82 3.25
C PHE A 204 -9.27 -13.23 2.69
N ASP A 205 -8.24 -13.70 2.00
CA ASP A 205 -8.11 -15.11 1.67
C ASP A 205 -7.99 -15.91 2.99
N GLN A 206 -8.96 -16.79 3.25
CA GLN A 206 -9.03 -17.57 4.49
C GLN A 206 -7.79 -18.42 4.69
N ASP A 207 -7.21 -18.90 3.59
CA ASP A 207 -6.03 -19.77 3.58
C ASP A 207 -4.71 -18.97 3.56
N GLN A 208 -4.79 -17.64 3.57
CA GLN A 208 -3.64 -16.73 3.59
C GLN A 208 -2.62 -17.00 2.46
N ILE A 209 -3.06 -17.55 1.32
CA ILE A 209 -2.17 -18.04 0.25
C ILE A 209 -1.38 -16.87 -0.35
N GLU A 210 -2.06 -15.78 -0.71
CA GLU A 210 -1.40 -14.65 -1.36
C GLU A 210 -0.44 -13.90 -0.42
N ILE A 211 -0.81 -13.73 0.86
CA ILE A 211 0.09 -13.08 1.82
C ILE A 211 1.33 -13.94 2.09
N ASN A 212 1.16 -15.26 2.22
CA ASN A 212 2.28 -16.20 2.35
C ASN A 212 3.18 -16.20 1.10
N ARG A 213 2.59 -16.15 -0.11
CA ARG A 213 3.36 -16.00 -1.36
C ARG A 213 4.19 -14.72 -1.36
N ARG A 214 3.64 -13.60 -0.87
CA ARG A 214 4.35 -12.32 -0.77
C ARG A 214 5.45 -12.35 0.29
N ILE A 215 5.26 -13.03 1.42
CA ILE A 215 6.31 -13.23 2.43
C ILE A 215 7.47 -14.06 1.86
N ARG A 216 7.18 -15.15 1.15
CA ARG A 216 8.20 -15.95 0.45
C ARG A 216 8.98 -15.11 -0.56
N LEU A 217 8.28 -14.32 -1.37
CA LEU A 217 8.91 -13.43 -2.34
C LEU A 217 9.75 -12.35 -1.67
N PHE A 218 9.26 -11.75 -0.59
CA PHE A 218 10.03 -10.82 0.23
C PHE A 218 11.33 -11.46 0.74
N ASN A 219 11.25 -12.69 1.26
CA ASN A 219 12.40 -13.44 1.76
C ASN A 219 13.45 -13.67 0.64
N LEU A 220 13.02 -14.20 -0.52
CA LEU A 220 13.90 -14.43 -1.68
C LEU A 220 14.56 -13.14 -2.19
N ILE A 221 13.80 -12.05 -2.29
CA ILE A 221 14.33 -10.76 -2.76
C ILE A 221 15.28 -10.16 -1.72
N LEU A 222 14.97 -10.26 -0.42
CA LEU A 222 15.88 -9.79 0.62
C LEU A 222 17.21 -10.55 0.59
N HIS A 223 17.16 -11.88 0.49
CA HIS A 223 18.36 -12.71 0.40
C HIS A 223 19.25 -12.31 -0.78
N SER A 224 18.66 -12.04 -1.95
CA SER A 224 19.41 -11.64 -3.14
C SER A 224 19.94 -10.20 -3.09
N ILE A 225 19.26 -9.28 -2.42
CA ILE A 225 19.66 -7.87 -2.33
C ILE A 225 20.65 -7.62 -1.18
N ASP A 226 20.44 -8.26 -0.03
CA ASP A 226 21.17 -7.98 1.21
C ASP A 226 21.24 -9.25 2.09
N ASN A 227 22.10 -10.19 1.69
CA ASN A 227 22.27 -11.47 2.36
C ASN A 227 22.68 -11.34 3.84
N GLU A 228 23.45 -10.31 4.19
CA GLU A 228 23.88 -10.10 5.58
C GLU A 228 22.69 -9.70 6.47
N LEU A 229 21.84 -8.78 5.99
CA LEU A 229 20.62 -8.40 6.70
C LEU A 229 19.62 -9.56 6.75
N TRP A 230 19.53 -10.32 5.67
CA TRP A 230 18.74 -11.56 5.63
C TRP A 230 19.19 -12.54 6.72
N ASN A 231 20.48 -12.86 6.81
CA ASN A 231 21.03 -13.75 7.83
C ASN A 231 20.73 -13.26 9.25
N LYS A 232 20.81 -11.94 9.48
CA LYS A 232 20.55 -11.35 10.80
C LYS A 232 19.09 -11.49 11.24
N ILE A 233 18.14 -11.48 10.31
CA ILE A 233 16.69 -11.49 10.65
C ILE A 233 16.01 -12.84 10.40
N ASN A 234 16.64 -13.76 9.67
CA ASN A 234 16.09 -15.06 9.27
C ASN A 234 16.39 -16.21 10.27
N VAL A 235 16.66 -15.89 11.55
CA VAL A 235 17.02 -16.91 12.56
C VAL A 235 15.85 -17.85 12.87
N ASN A 236 14.60 -17.42 12.68
CA ASN A 236 13.40 -18.24 12.81
C ASN A 236 12.32 -17.81 11.79
N GLU A 237 11.56 -18.74 11.21
CA GLU A 237 10.49 -18.41 10.24
C GLU A 237 9.40 -17.52 10.85
N GLU A 238 9.16 -17.65 12.16
CA GLU A 238 8.26 -16.80 12.95
C GLU A 238 8.69 -15.32 12.96
N ASN A 239 9.94 -15.03 12.61
CA ASN A 239 10.46 -13.66 12.55
C ASN A 239 9.69 -12.83 11.53
N TYR A 240 9.13 -13.38 10.46
CA TYR A 240 8.43 -12.58 9.45
C TYR A 240 7.01 -12.15 9.82
N LEU A 241 6.52 -12.45 11.03
CA LEU A 241 5.22 -11.97 11.50
C LEU A 241 5.11 -10.43 11.51
N TYR A 242 6.22 -9.69 11.64
CA TYR A 242 6.17 -8.23 11.46
C TYR A 242 5.98 -7.82 9.99
N VAL A 243 6.54 -8.59 9.05
CA VAL A 243 6.40 -8.37 7.60
C VAL A 243 4.95 -8.60 7.18
N TYR A 244 4.25 -9.54 7.80
CA TYR A 244 2.81 -9.73 7.59
C TYR A 244 2.05 -8.41 7.74
N ARG A 245 2.23 -7.70 8.87
CA ARG A 245 1.57 -6.39 9.12
C ARG A 245 1.98 -5.33 8.09
N TRP A 246 3.25 -5.31 7.69
CA TRP A 246 3.76 -4.35 6.71
C TRP A 246 3.15 -4.57 5.34
N LEU A 247 3.09 -5.82 4.89
CA LEU A 247 2.47 -6.20 3.62
C LEU A 247 0.95 -6.00 3.67
N LEU A 248 0.29 -6.34 4.76
CA LEU A 248 -1.16 -6.16 4.94
C LEU A 248 -1.57 -4.69 4.86
N LEU A 249 -0.79 -3.78 5.46
CA LEU A 249 -1.15 -2.37 5.57
C LEU A 249 -0.37 -1.45 4.61
N ASP A 250 0.32 -1.99 3.61
CA ASP A 250 1.22 -1.23 2.69
C ASP A 250 2.18 -0.31 3.46
N CYS A 251 2.76 -0.85 4.53
CA CYS A 251 3.69 -0.16 5.42
C CYS A 251 3.11 1.11 6.09
N LYS A 252 1.79 1.33 6.09
CA LYS A 252 1.16 2.53 6.68
C LYS A 252 1.68 2.87 8.07
N ARG A 253 1.84 1.84 8.91
CA ARG A 253 2.25 1.98 10.32
C ARG A 253 3.75 2.23 10.51
N GLU A 254 4.54 2.23 9.43
CA GLU A 254 6.00 2.29 9.45
C GLU A 254 6.57 3.69 9.25
N PHE A 255 5.69 4.67 9.02
CA PHE A 255 6.06 6.06 8.76
C PHE A 255 5.48 6.99 9.82
N TYR A 256 6.36 7.78 10.44
CA TYR A 256 5.98 8.67 11.54
C TYR A 256 5.01 9.79 11.12
N ARG A 257 5.27 10.47 10.01
CA ARG A 257 4.44 11.58 9.53
C ARG A 257 3.35 11.08 8.61
N PHE A 258 2.10 11.49 8.84
CA PHE A 258 0.98 11.07 7.98
C PHE A 258 1.16 11.46 6.51
N ASN A 259 1.77 12.61 6.22
CA ASN A 259 2.09 12.99 4.84
C ASN A 259 3.08 12.02 4.15
N HIS A 260 3.92 11.31 4.90
CA HIS A 260 4.79 10.26 4.37
C HIS A 260 3.99 8.99 4.07
N VAL A 261 3.02 8.64 4.91
CA VAL A 261 2.06 7.57 4.63
C VAL A 261 1.34 7.83 3.31
N LEU A 262 0.79 9.03 3.12
CA LEU A 262 0.12 9.40 1.86
C LEU A 262 1.04 9.22 0.65
N ARG A 263 2.32 9.60 0.78
CA ARG A 263 3.33 9.46 -0.27
C ARG A 263 3.61 7.99 -0.61
N VAL A 264 3.74 7.15 0.40
CA VAL A 264 4.00 5.72 0.22
C VAL A 264 2.84 5.07 -0.51
N LEU A 265 1.60 5.35 -0.07
CA LEU A 265 0.40 4.81 -0.70
C LEU A 265 0.22 5.28 -2.15
N GLU A 266 0.51 6.54 -2.45
CA GLU A 266 0.52 7.04 -3.84
C GLU A 266 1.44 6.21 -4.74
N LEU A 267 2.66 5.93 -4.27
CA LEU A 267 3.64 5.15 -5.03
C LEU A 267 3.28 3.67 -5.12
N VAL A 268 2.71 3.08 -4.06
CA VAL A 268 2.20 1.71 -4.11
C VAL A 268 1.05 1.61 -5.11
N TRP A 269 0.09 2.53 -5.06
CA TRP A 269 -1.08 2.51 -5.93
C TRP A 269 -0.71 2.79 -7.38
N ILE A 270 0.16 3.76 -7.68
CA ILE A 270 0.54 4.05 -9.06
C ILE A 270 1.31 2.90 -9.70
N ASN A 271 2.17 2.21 -8.93
CA ASN A 271 2.88 1.01 -9.38
C ASN A 271 2.00 -0.26 -9.41
N SER A 272 0.75 -0.20 -8.92
CA SER A 272 -0.24 -1.27 -9.16
C SER A 272 -1.03 -1.07 -10.46
N ILE A 273 -1.00 0.15 -11.01
CA ILE A 273 -1.69 0.51 -12.26
C ILE A 273 -0.66 0.40 -13.39
N SER A 274 -0.11 -0.76 -13.71
CA SER A 274 0.86 -0.91 -14.84
C SER A 274 0.15 -0.89 -16.19
N PRO A 275 0.69 -0.26 -17.26
CA PRO A 275 0.05 -0.23 -18.59
C PRO A 275 -0.12 -1.62 -19.21
N PHE A 276 0.71 -2.60 -18.82
CA PHE A 276 0.61 -3.99 -19.27
C PHE A 276 -0.60 -4.74 -18.67
N VAL A 277 -1.21 -4.20 -17.62
CA VAL A 277 -2.30 -4.85 -16.85
C VAL A 277 -3.69 -4.42 -17.36
N ILE A 278 -3.77 -3.49 -18.33
CA ILE A 278 -5.04 -3.03 -18.89
C ILE A 278 -5.58 -4.03 -19.95
N SER A 279 -4.76 -4.98 -20.43
CA SER A 279 -5.13 -5.91 -21.51
C SER A 279 -5.53 -7.32 -21.06
N GLN A 280 -5.47 -7.65 -19.77
CA GLN A 280 -5.88 -8.97 -19.29
C GLN A 280 -6.75 -8.83 -18.04
N SER A 281 -7.80 -9.63 -17.99
CA SER A 281 -8.92 -9.68 -17.03
C SER A 281 -8.53 -10.04 -15.58
N ILE A 282 -7.37 -9.59 -15.10
CA ILE A 282 -6.91 -9.80 -13.73
C ILE A 282 -6.36 -8.49 -13.16
N THR A 283 -7.25 -7.68 -12.57
CA THR A 283 -6.93 -6.44 -11.84
C THR A 283 -6.41 -6.67 -10.40
N ASN A 284 -5.93 -7.88 -10.09
CA ASN A 284 -6.07 -8.45 -8.74
C ASN A 284 -4.79 -8.57 -7.90
N TYR A 285 -3.72 -7.84 -8.21
CA TYR A 285 -2.48 -7.96 -7.43
C TYR A 285 -2.00 -6.64 -6.83
N ARG A 286 -1.75 -6.66 -5.51
CA ARG A 286 -1.03 -5.60 -4.81
C ARG A 286 0.34 -5.40 -5.42
N SER A 287 0.81 -4.15 -5.46
CA SER A 287 2.09 -3.82 -6.09
C SER A 287 3.25 -4.59 -5.46
N LEU A 288 4.11 -5.14 -6.32
CA LEU A 288 5.40 -5.69 -5.92
C LEU A 288 6.29 -4.61 -5.27
N PHE A 289 6.07 -3.34 -5.59
CA PHE A 289 6.78 -2.20 -5.02
C PHE A 289 6.71 -2.17 -3.48
N THR A 290 5.62 -2.64 -2.87
CA THR A 290 5.49 -2.74 -1.40
C THR A 290 6.60 -3.63 -0.80
N ILE A 291 7.01 -4.71 -1.46
CA ILE A 291 8.10 -5.58 -0.98
C ILE A 291 9.43 -4.82 -0.95
N PHE A 292 9.70 -4.03 -1.99
CA PHE A 292 10.90 -3.20 -2.05
C PHE A 292 10.91 -2.08 -1.00
N ILE A 293 9.73 -1.56 -0.63
CA ILE A 293 9.60 -0.65 0.52
C ILE A 293 9.93 -1.38 1.82
N CYS A 294 9.40 -2.60 2.05
CA CYS A 294 9.73 -3.40 3.24
C CYS A 294 11.24 -3.62 3.37
N ILE A 295 11.91 -4.03 2.30
CA ILE A 295 13.36 -4.26 2.29
C ILE A 295 14.11 -2.95 2.58
N SER A 296 13.70 -1.86 1.95
CA SER A 296 14.36 -0.56 2.14
C SER A 296 14.18 0.01 3.55
N ILE A 297 13.07 -0.33 4.23
CA ILE A 297 12.88 -0.02 5.66
C ILE A 297 13.92 -0.77 6.50
N LEU A 298 14.17 -2.04 6.21
CA LEU A 298 15.17 -2.83 6.94
C LEU A 298 16.59 -2.29 6.68
N GLN A 299 16.90 -1.90 5.45
CA GLN A 299 18.18 -1.29 5.10
C GLN A 299 18.40 0.06 5.80
N GLU A 300 17.35 0.89 5.90
CA GLU A 300 17.40 2.16 6.64
C GLU A 300 17.66 1.94 8.14
N ASP A 301 17.13 0.84 8.70
CA ASP A 301 17.30 0.48 10.10
C ASP A 301 18.52 -0.43 10.36
N ARG A 302 19.37 -0.67 9.37
CA ARG A 302 20.44 -1.67 9.43
C ARG A 302 21.28 -1.56 10.70
N GLN A 303 21.80 -0.38 11.02
CA GLN A 303 22.66 -0.20 12.19
C GLN A 303 21.93 -0.52 13.50
N ILE A 304 20.64 -0.19 13.59
CA ILE A 304 19.80 -0.50 14.76
C ILE A 304 19.59 -2.02 14.86
N ILE A 305 19.23 -2.67 13.75
CA ILE A 305 19.01 -4.13 13.69
C ILE A 305 20.27 -4.89 14.13
N PHE A 306 21.44 -4.48 13.66
CA PHE A 306 22.72 -5.12 14.00
C PHE A 306 23.21 -4.81 15.41
N SER A 307 22.70 -3.74 16.04
CA SER A 307 23.03 -3.42 17.44
C SER A 307 22.38 -4.36 18.46
N TYR A 308 21.30 -5.06 18.08
CA TYR A 308 20.63 -6.01 18.96
C TYR A 308 21.41 -7.32 19.06
N SER A 309 21.78 -7.69 20.28
CA SER A 309 22.53 -8.90 20.61
C SER A 309 21.65 -10.15 20.73
N ASN A 310 20.36 -9.99 21.03
CA ASN A 310 19.41 -11.08 21.16
C ASN A 310 18.18 -10.87 20.25
N ASP A 311 17.53 -11.97 19.90
CA ASP A 311 16.40 -11.95 18.97
C ASP A 311 15.13 -11.37 19.62
N GLU A 312 14.90 -11.60 20.91
CA GLU A 312 13.70 -11.15 21.62
C GLU A 312 13.54 -9.62 21.56
N ASP A 313 14.61 -8.88 21.80
CA ASP A 313 14.61 -7.42 21.72
C ASP A 313 14.48 -6.91 20.29
N LEU A 314 15.07 -7.62 19.33
CA LEU A 314 14.89 -7.35 17.91
C LEU A 314 13.42 -7.57 17.47
N HIS A 315 12.75 -8.61 17.98
CA HIS A 315 11.32 -8.83 17.80
C HIS A 315 10.51 -7.68 18.39
N LYS A 316 10.78 -7.29 19.65
CA LYS A 316 10.11 -6.13 20.29
C LYS A 316 10.26 -4.86 19.46
N TYR A 317 11.44 -4.62 18.88
CA TYR A 317 11.68 -3.52 17.97
C TYR A 317 10.73 -3.55 16.75
N PHE A 318 10.63 -4.70 16.06
CA PHE A 318 9.79 -4.81 14.87
C PHE A 318 8.29 -4.67 15.16
N PHE A 319 7.80 -5.21 16.29
CA PHE A 319 6.39 -5.14 16.70
C PHE A 319 5.99 -3.83 17.37
N SER A 320 6.95 -3.00 17.78
CA SER A 320 6.66 -1.69 18.35
C SER A 320 5.80 -0.86 17.40
N SER A 321 4.55 -0.62 17.82
CA SER A 321 3.54 0.11 17.06
C SER A 321 3.60 1.63 17.31
N SER A 322 4.56 2.10 18.11
CA SER A 322 4.71 3.53 18.37
C SER A 322 5.31 4.22 17.17
N SER A 323 4.57 5.14 16.55
CA SER A 323 5.09 5.92 15.43
C SER A 323 6.34 6.73 15.82
N SER A 324 6.47 7.14 17.10
CA SER A 324 7.65 7.86 17.59
C SER A 324 8.94 7.04 17.51
N SER A 325 8.85 5.71 17.63
CA SER A 325 10.01 4.83 17.51
C SER A 325 10.52 4.70 16.08
N ARG A 326 9.80 5.27 15.10
CA ARG A 326 10.16 5.29 13.67
C ARG A 326 10.57 6.69 13.20
N SER A 327 10.74 7.63 14.13
CA SER A 327 11.03 9.04 13.82
C SER A 327 12.43 9.24 13.23
N HIS A 328 13.37 8.32 13.46
CA HIS A 328 14.72 8.31 12.90
C HIS A 328 14.76 8.00 11.39
N ARG A 329 13.75 7.30 10.86
CA ARG A 329 13.71 6.85 9.47
C ARG A 329 13.57 8.00 8.49
N SER A 330 14.45 8.06 7.50
CA SER A 330 14.31 8.95 6.36
C SER A 330 13.42 8.34 5.28
N THR A 331 12.16 8.80 5.21
CA THR A 331 11.24 8.38 4.14
C THR A 331 11.80 8.63 2.74
N LYS A 332 12.58 9.71 2.55
CA LYS A 332 13.21 9.99 1.26
C LYS A 332 14.22 8.90 0.89
N ARG A 333 15.08 8.47 1.82
CA ARG A 333 16.06 7.40 1.58
C ARG A 333 15.37 6.07 1.32
N ILE A 334 14.39 5.70 2.15
CA ILE A 334 13.60 4.48 1.98
C ILE A 334 12.97 4.42 0.58
N LEU A 335 12.29 5.48 0.15
CA LEU A 335 11.62 5.48 -1.16
C LEU A 335 12.60 5.52 -2.33
N GLN A 336 13.73 6.22 -2.20
CA GLN A 336 14.78 6.22 -3.22
C GLN A 336 15.40 4.83 -3.38
N GLN A 337 15.74 4.17 -2.27
CA GLN A 337 16.30 2.82 -2.29
C GLN A 337 15.30 1.79 -2.83
N ALA A 338 14.02 1.90 -2.44
CA ALA A 338 12.97 1.03 -2.93
C ALA A 338 12.80 1.17 -4.45
N GLN A 339 12.84 2.40 -4.98
CA GLN A 339 12.75 2.65 -6.41
C GLN A 339 13.94 2.08 -7.17
N ILE A 340 15.15 2.25 -6.65
CA ILE A 340 16.38 1.68 -7.23
C ILE A 340 16.28 0.15 -7.31
N ASN A 341 15.98 -0.49 -6.17
CA ASN A 341 15.90 -1.94 -6.09
C ASN A 341 14.78 -2.50 -7.00
N TYR A 342 13.61 -1.84 -7.02
CA TYR A 342 12.50 -2.21 -7.89
C TYR A 342 12.85 -2.08 -9.37
N SER A 343 13.48 -0.98 -9.77
CA SER A 343 13.90 -0.77 -11.16
C SER A 343 14.96 -1.80 -11.60
N ASN A 344 15.93 -2.11 -10.74
CA ASN A 344 16.93 -3.14 -11.02
C ASN A 344 16.29 -4.52 -11.21
N TYR A 345 15.34 -4.88 -10.34
CA TYR A 345 14.57 -6.12 -10.47
C TYR A 345 13.82 -6.16 -11.79
N ILE A 346 13.09 -5.10 -12.18
CA ILE A 346 12.35 -5.09 -13.45
C ILE A 346 13.29 -5.20 -14.66
N LEU A 347 14.48 -4.61 -14.60
CA LEU A 347 15.47 -4.73 -15.67
C LEU A 347 16.07 -6.13 -15.77
N SER A 348 16.22 -6.86 -14.67
CA SER A 348 16.75 -8.23 -14.70
C SER A 348 15.74 -9.28 -15.20
N GLN A 349 14.47 -8.90 -15.38
CA GLN A 349 13.41 -9.76 -15.94
C GLN A 349 13.22 -9.58 -17.45
N LYS A 350 13.98 -8.66 -18.08
CA LYS A 350 14.03 -8.43 -19.52
C LYS A 350 15.29 -9.05 -20.09
#